data_AF-A0A0Q6FKS9-F1
#
_entry.id   AF-A0A0Q6FKS9-F1
#
_cell.length_a   1.000
_cell.length_b   1.000
_cell.length_c   1.000
_cell.angle_alpha   90.00
_cell.angle_beta   90.00
_cell.angle_gamma   90.00
#
_symmetry.space_group_name_H-M   'P 1'
#
loop_
_entity.id
_entity.type
_entity.pdbx_description
1 polymer ?
#
loop_
_entity_poly.entity_id
_entity_poly.type
_entity_poly.pdbx_seq_one_letter_code
_entity_poly.pdbx_strand_id
1 'polypeptide(L)'
;MSDASTLIDRIYEAAVIPELWSDVCISLAAEVNAYSACLLTIGSDQRIDWICSPNINEAMIRYSRSEVRYQNVRPERSMISSPAAFSRDIDVMTAQEIIDDPIYNAFLRPMGLGWSMGAVFREPSGHTLIFDFIAREADGPFSSTHVDRLNSMKGDLARAALISSRLTFRQAENITSTMSMLGLPAMVVGEDNRVLVMNDGMEGLAPRIRTGAANKLSLENPAVNTLVLGALDELRVAETAKVQSIPLPAVEDQPALILHLLPVRRNARDIFSRGLAVVIATPVGLAGPPDLRVLSGLFDLTPGEARVARELSSGANLETVAVTLGLSLETVRTYLKRIFFKTGTRRQAELTHLLSGLGRVAA
;
A
#
# COMPACT_ATOMS: atom_id res chain seq x y z
N MET A 1 -29.01 28.12 6.61
CA MET A 1 -30.07 27.13 6.85
C MET A 1 -29.96 26.07 5.78
N SER A 2 -29.69 24.83 6.19
CA SER A 2 -29.88 23.57 5.47
C SER A 2 -29.18 23.39 4.12
N ASP A 3 -27.87 23.12 4.14
CA ASP A 3 -27.25 22.35 3.06
C ASP A 3 -27.44 20.86 3.39
N ALA A 4 -28.66 20.37 3.19
CA ALA A 4 -28.98 18.96 3.41
C ALA A 4 -28.47 18.17 2.21
N SER A 5 -27.19 17.82 2.20
CA SER A 5 -26.63 16.94 1.17
C SER A 5 -27.46 15.66 1.08
N THR A 6 -27.86 15.30 -0.14
CA THR A 6 -28.62 14.07 -0.35
C THR A 6 -27.74 12.86 -0.05
N LEU A 7 -28.34 11.70 0.25
CA LEU A 7 -27.59 10.46 0.44
C LEU A 7 -26.69 10.14 -0.76
N ILE A 8 -27.15 10.48 -1.98
CA ILE A 8 -26.38 10.32 -3.22
C ILE A 8 -25.13 11.21 -3.20
N ASP A 9 -25.25 12.47 -2.78
CA ASP A 9 -24.10 13.38 -2.68
C ASP A 9 -23.04 12.83 -1.71
N ARG A 10 -23.48 12.30 -0.56
CA ARG A 10 -22.57 11.66 0.42
C ARG A 10 -21.89 10.41 -0.14
N ILE A 11 -22.60 9.62 -0.94
CA ILE A 11 -22.02 8.45 -1.63
C ILE A 11 -20.90 8.89 -2.58
N TYR A 12 -21.10 9.96 -3.37
CA TYR A 12 -20.06 10.49 -4.25
C TYR A 12 -18.93 11.20 -3.50
N GLU A 13 -19.22 11.86 -2.39
CA GLU A 13 -18.20 12.46 -1.53
C GLU A 13 -17.30 11.38 -0.93
N ALA A 14 -17.88 10.30 -0.40
CA ALA A 14 -17.15 9.13 0.08
C ALA A 14 -16.36 8.43 -1.03
N ALA A 15 -16.81 8.56 -2.29
CA ALA A 15 -16.05 8.02 -3.41
C ALA A 15 -14.64 8.64 -3.53
N VAL A 16 -14.49 9.90 -3.12
CA VAL A 16 -13.25 10.68 -3.17
C VAL A 16 -12.54 10.71 -1.80
N ILE A 17 -13.30 10.65 -0.70
CA ILE A 17 -12.80 10.68 0.68
C ILE A 17 -13.17 9.35 1.36
N PRO A 18 -12.28 8.33 1.33
CA PRO A 18 -12.60 6.98 1.81
C PRO A 18 -13.08 6.94 3.27
N GLU A 19 -12.63 7.88 4.09
CA GLU A 19 -13.01 8.00 5.50
C GLU A 19 -14.51 8.15 5.74
N LEU A 20 -15.27 8.64 4.75
CA LEU A 20 -16.70 8.89 4.86
C LEU A 20 -17.57 7.66 4.59
N TRP A 21 -17.00 6.57 4.05
CA TRP A 21 -17.78 5.36 3.73
C TRP A 21 -18.48 4.74 4.93
N SER A 22 -17.91 4.86 6.14
CA SER A 22 -18.56 4.34 7.36
C SER A 22 -19.85 5.12 7.67
N ASP A 23 -19.85 6.44 7.50
CA ASP A 23 -21.04 7.28 7.69
C ASP A 23 -22.07 7.07 6.58
N VAL A 24 -21.60 6.78 5.36
CA VAL A 24 -22.46 6.35 4.25
C VAL A 24 -23.12 5.01 4.57
N CYS A 25 -22.41 4.03 5.15
CA CYS A 25 -23.02 2.76 5.58
C CYS A 25 -24.12 2.98 6.63
N ILE A 26 -23.89 3.86 7.61
CA ILE A 26 -24.91 4.23 8.61
C ILE A 26 -26.14 4.83 7.92
N SER A 27 -25.93 5.77 6.99
CA SER A 27 -27.01 6.46 6.28
C SER A 27 -27.78 5.52 5.35
N LEU A 28 -27.08 4.62 4.65
CA LEU A 28 -27.68 3.57 3.81
C LEU A 28 -28.52 2.60 4.64
N ALA A 29 -28.03 2.17 5.80
CA ALA A 29 -28.79 1.30 6.69
C ALA A 29 -30.09 1.95 7.14
N ALA A 30 -30.04 3.23 7.53
CA ALA A 30 -31.21 4.00 7.93
C ALA A 30 -32.25 4.16 6.81
N GLU A 31 -31.80 4.31 5.55
CA GLU A 31 -32.68 4.47 4.39
C GLU A 31 -33.65 3.29 4.17
N VAL A 32 -33.26 2.08 4.60
CA VAL A 32 -34.07 0.86 4.49
C VAL A 32 -34.40 0.23 5.84
N ASN A 33 -34.27 0.99 6.93
CA ASN A 33 -34.46 0.51 8.31
C ASN A 33 -33.68 -0.79 8.63
N ALA A 34 -32.50 -0.96 8.03
CA ALA A 34 -31.62 -2.06 8.36
C ALA A 34 -30.93 -1.82 9.71
N TYR A 35 -30.58 -2.90 10.40
CA TYR A 35 -29.70 -2.82 11.57
C TYR A 35 -28.30 -2.35 11.18
N SER A 36 -27.79 -2.77 10.03
CA SER A 36 -26.47 -2.39 9.53
C SER A 36 -26.39 -2.45 8.02
N ALA A 37 -25.45 -1.68 7.45
CA ALA A 37 -24.96 -1.87 6.09
C ALA A 37 -23.46 -2.16 6.13
N CYS A 38 -23.00 -2.90 5.13
CA CYS A 38 -21.62 -3.31 4.95
C CYS A 38 -21.28 -3.23 3.46
N LEU A 39 -20.15 -2.60 3.16
CA LEU A 39 -19.48 -2.68 1.88
C LEU A 39 -18.28 -3.60 2.04
N LEU A 40 -18.22 -4.67 1.26
CA LEU A 40 -17.24 -5.73 1.36
C LEU A 40 -16.58 -5.95 0.00
N THR A 41 -15.27 -6.10 -0.02
CA THR A 41 -14.52 -6.58 -1.19
C THR A 41 -14.05 -8.00 -0.95
N ILE A 42 -14.04 -8.82 -2.00
CA ILE A 42 -13.42 -10.14 -2.02
C ILE A 42 -12.33 -10.14 -3.08
N GLY A 43 -11.09 -10.36 -2.65
CA GLY A 43 -9.90 -10.48 -3.49
C GLY A 43 -9.82 -11.80 -4.25
N SER A 44 -8.91 -11.87 -5.23
CA SER A 44 -8.67 -13.11 -5.99
C SER A 44 -8.10 -14.26 -5.13
N ASP A 45 -7.55 -13.93 -3.98
CA ASP A 45 -7.05 -14.84 -2.94
C ASP A 45 -8.12 -15.20 -1.88
N GLN A 46 -9.38 -14.81 -2.11
CA GLN A 46 -10.51 -14.99 -1.18
C GLN A 46 -10.39 -14.19 0.14
N ARG A 47 -9.43 -13.27 0.24
CA ARG A 47 -9.39 -12.32 1.35
C ARG A 47 -10.56 -11.35 1.25
N ILE A 48 -11.05 -10.93 2.42
CA ILE A 48 -12.08 -9.91 2.51
C ILE A 48 -11.57 -8.65 3.22
N ASP A 49 -11.94 -7.49 2.68
CA ASP A 49 -11.82 -6.20 3.36
C ASP A 49 -13.21 -5.56 3.38
N TRP A 50 -13.53 -4.80 4.44
CA TRP A 50 -14.89 -4.28 4.63
C TRP A 50 -14.90 -2.90 5.26
N ILE A 51 -15.97 -2.16 4.96
CA ILE A 51 -16.40 -0.96 5.69
C ILE A 51 -17.84 -1.21 6.08
N CYS A 52 -18.17 -1.03 7.35
CA CYS A 52 -19.51 -1.28 7.84
C CYS A 52 -19.95 -0.20 8.83
N SER A 53 -21.24 -0.25 9.17
CA SER A 53 -21.74 0.44 10.36
C SER A 53 -21.00 -0.07 11.61
N PRO A 54 -20.68 0.80 12.59
CA PRO A 54 -19.86 0.43 13.75
C PRO A 54 -20.42 -0.73 14.60
N ASN A 55 -21.75 -0.90 14.61
CA ASN A 55 -22.48 -1.89 15.41
C ASN A 55 -22.30 -3.35 14.98
N ILE A 56 -21.65 -3.62 13.83
CA ILE A 56 -21.26 -4.97 13.40
C ILE A 56 -19.76 -5.17 13.25
N ASN A 57 -18.92 -4.18 13.58
CA ASN A 57 -17.49 -4.23 13.28
C ASN A 57 -16.80 -5.44 13.94
N GLU A 58 -17.08 -5.71 15.22
CA GLU A 58 -16.52 -6.90 15.90
C GLU A 58 -17.00 -8.22 15.27
N ALA A 59 -18.24 -8.27 14.80
CA ALA A 59 -18.78 -9.44 14.12
C ALA A 59 -18.07 -9.69 12.79
N MET A 60 -17.78 -8.63 12.03
CA MET A 60 -17.02 -8.70 10.79
C MET A 60 -15.57 -9.15 11.02
N ILE A 61 -14.91 -8.70 12.09
CA ILE A 61 -13.57 -9.19 12.47
C ILE A 61 -13.59 -10.70 12.76
N ARG A 62 -14.63 -11.20 13.44
CA ARG A 62 -14.76 -12.65 13.68
C ARG A 62 -15.08 -13.41 12.38
N TYR A 63 -15.95 -12.86 11.55
CA TYR A 63 -16.33 -13.45 10.27
C TYR A 63 -15.13 -13.58 9.33
N SER A 64 -14.29 -12.54 9.23
CA SER A 64 -13.11 -12.53 8.36
C SER A 64 -12.01 -13.51 8.75
N ARG A 65 -12.00 -13.97 10.00
CA ARG A 65 -11.06 -14.98 10.51
C ARG A 65 -11.62 -16.40 10.49
N SER A 66 -12.91 -16.58 10.17
CA SER A 66 -13.56 -17.88 10.20
C SER A 66 -13.56 -18.54 8.84
N GLU A 67 -13.20 -19.82 8.80
CA GLU A 67 -13.28 -20.66 7.60
C GLU A 67 -14.74 -20.92 7.17
N VAL A 68 -15.72 -20.75 8.08
CA VAL A 68 -17.14 -20.92 7.76
C VAL A 68 -17.59 -19.93 6.68
N ARG A 69 -16.92 -18.77 6.55
CA ARG A 69 -17.24 -17.77 5.52
C ARG A 69 -17.18 -18.31 4.09
N TYR A 70 -16.35 -19.32 3.83
CA TYR A 70 -16.23 -19.94 2.50
C TYR A 70 -17.45 -20.78 2.13
N GLN A 71 -18.33 -21.07 3.08
CA GLN A 71 -19.59 -21.78 2.85
C GLN A 71 -20.75 -20.82 2.51
N ASN A 72 -20.51 -19.51 2.49
CA ASN A 72 -21.55 -18.52 2.20
C ASN A 72 -21.96 -18.57 0.73
N VAL A 73 -23.11 -19.18 0.45
CA VAL A 73 -23.65 -19.34 -0.92
C VAL A 73 -24.29 -18.08 -1.49
N ARG A 74 -24.61 -17.09 -0.64
CA ARG A 74 -25.40 -15.90 -1.04
C ARG A 74 -24.74 -15.09 -2.15
N PRO A 75 -23.43 -14.76 -2.11
CA PRO A 75 -22.81 -13.96 -3.17
C PRO A 75 -22.87 -14.64 -4.53
N GLU A 76 -22.55 -15.93 -4.60
CA GLU A 76 -22.59 -16.69 -5.86
C GLU A 76 -24.01 -16.79 -6.41
N ARG A 77 -24.99 -17.15 -5.57
CA ARG A 77 -26.39 -17.26 -5.99
C ARG A 77 -26.97 -15.92 -6.43
N SER A 78 -26.69 -14.83 -5.71
CA SER A 78 -27.14 -13.48 -6.07
C SER A 78 -26.57 -13.03 -7.43
N MET A 79 -25.31 -13.37 -7.74
CA MET A 79 -24.74 -13.08 -9.07
C MET A 79 -25.45 -13.82 -10.21
N ILE A 80 -26.00 -15.01 -9.94
CA ILE A 80 -26.72 -15.82 -10.94
C ILE A 80 -28.17 -15.35 -11.08
N SER A 81 -28.87 -15.16 -9.96
CA SER A 81 -30.31 -14.88 -9.96
C SER A 81 -30.64 -13.40 -10.16
N SER A 82 -29.76 -12.49 -9.73
CA SER A 82 -29.99 -11.04 -9.68
C SER A 82 -28.72 -10.25 -10.02
N PRO A 83 -28.16 -10.41 -11.24
CA PRO A 83 -26.90 -9.79 -11.61
C PRO A 83 -26.95 -8.26 -11.49
N ALA A 84 -26.05 -7.70 -10.67
CA ALA A 84 -25.94 -6.27 -10.38
C ALA A 84 -27.26 -5.61 -9.89
N ALA A 85 -28.06 -6.37 -9.15
CA ALA A 85 -29.27 -5.91 -8.48
C ALA A 85 -29.30 -6.35 -7.02
N PHE A 86 -30.03 -5.60 -6.20
CA PHE A 86 -30.28 -6.01 -4.82
C PHE A 86 -31.28 -7.16 -4.80
N SER A 87 -30.94 -8.19 -4.04
CA SER A 87 -31.76 -9.39 -3.79
C SER A 87 -31.72 -9.73 -2.31
N ARG A 88 -32.81 -10.29 -1.79
CA ARG A 88 -32.88 -10.74 -0.40
C ARG A 88 -32.36 -12.17 -0.28
N ASP A 89 -31.91 -12.54 0.90
CA ASP A 89 -31.63 -13.92 1.28
C ASP A 89 -32.78 -14.88 0.92
N ILE A 90 -34.03 -14.49 1.20
CA ILE A 90 -35.23 -15.27 0.89
C ILE A 90 -35.53 -15.39 -0.62
N ASP A 91 -34.90 -14.57 -1.47
CA ASP A 91 -35.02 -14.69 -2.92
C ASP A 91 -33.98 -15.66 -3.51
N VAL A 92 -32.91 -15.96 -2.76
CA VAL A 92 -31.77 -16.77 -3.22
C VAL A 92 -31.60 -18.09 -2.45
N MET A 93 -32.30 -18.24 -1.33
CA MET A 93 -32.30 -19.43 -0.49
C MET A 93 -33.72 -19.79 -0.08
N THR A 94 -33.98 -21.08 0.04
CA THR A 94 -35.22 -21.58 0.62
C THR A 94 -35.27 -21.34 2.13
N ALA A 95 -36.47 -21.37 2.72
CA ALA A 95 -36.62 -21.21 4.17
C ALA A 95 -35.82 -22.25 4.97
N GLN A 96 -35.77 -23.51 4.51
CA GLN A 96 -35.00 -24.57 5.17
C GLN A 96 -33.49 -24.30 5.06
N GLU A 97 -33.01 -23.89 3.88
CA GLU A 97 -31.60 -23.52 3.71
C GLU A 97 -31.20 -22.37 4.65
N ILE A 98 -32.06 -21.36 4.85
CA ILE A 98 -31.77 -20.26 5.79
C ILE A 98 -31.73 -20.74 7.24
N ILE A 99 -32.62 -21.66 7.63
CA ILE A 99 -32.63 -22.26 8.99
C ILE A 99 -31.33 -23.02 9.26
N ASP A 100 -30.88 -23.81 8.29
CA ASP A 100 -29.71 -24.67 8.42
C ASP A 100 -28.39 -23.94 8.08
N ASP A 101 -28.45 -22.68 7.63
CA ASP A 101 -27.28 -21.97 7.12
C ASP A 101 -26.20 -21.75 8.20
N PRO A 102 -24.95 -22.21 7.95
CA PRO A 102 -23.85 -22.05 8.89
C PRO A 102 -23.50 -20.60 9.23
N ILE A 103 -23.69 -19.66 8.29
CA ILE A 103 -23.41 -18.24 8.50
C ILE A 103 -24.46 -17.65 9.45
N TYR A 104 -25.73 -17.98 9.26
CA TYR A 104 -26.81 -17.50 10.12
C TYR A 104 -26.62 -18.00 11.54
N ASN A 105 -26.38 -19.31 11.70
CA ASN A 105 -26.28 -19.94 13.00
C ASN A 105 -25.00 -19.56 13.77
N ALA A 106 -23.88 -19.36 13.07
CA ALA A 106 -22.61 -19.01 13.72
C ALA A 106 -22.44 -17.50 13.97
N PHE A 107 -22.99 -16.62 13.12
CA PHE A 107 -22.69 -15.18 13.17
C PHE A 107 -23.92 -14.29 13.37
N LEU A 108 -25.04 -14.55 12.70
CA LEU A 108 -26.18 -13.63 12.69
C LEU A 108 -27.13 -13.86 13.88
N ARG A 109 -27.64 -15.08 14.04
CA ARG A 109 -28.62 -15.44 15.07
C ARG A 109 -28.13 -15.16 16.51
N PRO A 110 -26.86 -15.44 16.88
CA PRO A 110 -26.35 -15.10 18.22
C PRO A 110 -26.40 -13.61 18.55
N MET A 111 -26.51 -12.75 17.53
CA MET A 111 -26.61 -11.29 17.67
C MET A 111 -28.05 -10.77 17.51
N GLY A 112 -29.04 -11.67 17.39
CA GLY A 112 -30.43 -11.34 17.08
C GLY A 112 -30.64 -10.83 15.65
N LEU A 113 -29.70 -11.14 14.74
CA LEU A 113 -29.77 -10.80 13.32
C LEU A 113 -30.29 -12.02 12.55
N GLY A 114 -31.15 -11.78 11.57
CA GLY A 114 -31.92 -12.87 10.97
C GLY A 114 -32.26 -12.71 9.51
N TRP A 115 -31.95 -11.57 8.89
CA TRP A 115 -32.30 -11.29 7.51
C TRP A 115 -31.22 -10.46 6.83
N SER A 116 -30.99 -10.72 5.55
CA SER A 116 -29.98 -10.04 4.74
C SER A 116 -30.52 -9.69 3.35
N MET A 117 -30.08 -8.56 2.83
CA MET A 117 -30.31 -8.11 1.46
C MET A 117 -29.01 -7.54 0.94
N GLY A 118 -28.64 -7.90 -0.29
CA GLY A 118 -27.39 -7.41 -0.84
C GLY A 118 -27.35 -7.44 -2.36
N ALA A 119 -26.31 -6.80 -2.89
CA ALA A 119 -25.99 -6.76 -4.30
C ALA A 119 -24.52 -7.06 -4.50
N VAL A 120 -24.21 -7.81 -5.56
CA VAL A 120 -22.86 -8.20 -5.92
C VAL A 120 -22.47 -7.57 -7.26
N PHE A 121 -21.32 -6.92 -7.27
CA PHE A 121 -20.73 -6.28 -8.45
C PHE A 121 -19.36 -6.87 -8.71
N ARG A 122 -19.08 -7.27 -9.96
CA ARG A 122 -17.73 -7.67 -10.37
C ARG A 122 -16.99 -6.46 -10.91
N GLU A 123 -15.81 -6.20 -10.36
CA GLU A 123 -14.91 -5.21 -10.95
C GLU A 123 -14.11 -5.81 -12.11
N PRO A 124 -13.70 -5.00 -13.10
CA PRO A 124 -12.78 -5.42 -14.17
C PRO A 124 -11.44 -5.96 -13.64
N SER A 125 -11.05 -5.62 -12.41
CA SER A 125 -9.83 -6.09 -11.75
C SER A 125 -9.91 -7.55 -11.28
N GLY A 126 -11.08 -8.19 -11.34
CA GLY A 126 -11.34 -9.53 -10.80
C GLY A 126 -11.80 -9.55 -9.34
N HIS A 127 -11.85 -8.40 -8.65
CA HIS A 127 -12.41 -8.31 -7.31
C HIS A 127 -13.94 -8.34 -7.37
N THR A 128 -14.54 -8.87 -6.30
CA THR A 128 -15.99 -8.85 -6.11
C THR A 128 -16.32 -7.82 -5.04
N LEU A 129 -17.16 -6.85 -5.37
CA LEU A 129 -17.69 -5.87 -4.44
C LEU A 129 -19.10 -6.27 -4.03
N ILE A 130 -19.40 -6.20 -2.74
CA ILE A 130 -20.68 -6.63 -2.17
C ILE A 130 -21.19 -5.51 -1.27
N PHE A 131 -22.42 -5.08 -1.53
CA PHE A 131 -23.21 -4.30 -0.57
C PHE A 131 -24.11 -5.28 0.16
N ASP A 132 -24.01 -5.34 1.48
CA ASP A 132 -24.85 -6.19 2.33
C ASP A 132 -25.55 -5.34 3.39
N PHE A 133 -26.82 -5.63 3.60
CA PHE A 133 -27.69 -4.99 4.56
C PHE A 133 -28.25 -6.07 5.46
N ILE A 134 -28.15 -5.89 6.77
CA ILE A 134 -28.57 -6.89 7.75
C ILE A 134 -29.69 -6.30 8.59
N ALA A 135 -30.76 -7.06 8.82
CA ALA A 135 -31.86 -6.71 9.71
C ALA A 135 -31.97 -7.68 10.89
N ARG A 136 -32.63 -7.22 11.95
CA ARG A 136 -32.87 -8.05 13.13
C ARG A 136 -33.89 -9.12 12.80
N GLU A 137 -33.77 -10.27 13.45
CA GLU A 137 -34.75 -11.34 13.34
C GLU A 137 -36.18 -10.85 13.63
N ALA A 138 -36.32 -10.04 14.69
CA ALA A 138 -37.60 -9.48 15.12
C ALA A 138 -38.24 -8.50 14.12
N ASP A 139 -37.46 -7.90 13.22
CA ASP A 139 -37.96 -6.92 12.25
C ASP A 139 -38.55 -7.58 10.99
N GLY A 140 -38.33 -8.89 10.83
CA GLY A 140 -38.72 -9.64 9.64
C GLY A 140 -37.83 -9.39 8.42
N PRO A 141 -38.03 -10.17 7.33
CA PRO A 141 -37.24 -10.02 6.11
C PRO A 141 -37.50 -8.66 5.44
N PHE A 142 -36.52 -8.20 4.66
CA PHE A 142 -36.70 -7.00 3.85
C PHE A 142 -37.90 -7.16 2.87
N SER A 143 -38.71 -6.12 2.74
CA SER A 143 -39.82 -6.07 1.78
C SER A 143 -39.32 -5.77 0.36
N SER A 144 -40.19 -5.93 -0.64
CA SER A 144 -39.92 -5.47 -2.01
C SER A 144 -39.68 -3.96 -2.08
N THR A 145 -40.33 -3.16 -1.22
CA THR A 145 -40.11 -1.71 -1.19
C THR A 145 -38.70 -1.33 -0.76
N HIS A 146 -38.08 -2.09 0.15
CA HIS A 146 -36.66 -1.90 0.50
C HIS A 146 -35.74 -2.24 -0.68
N VAL A 147 -36.04 -3.33 -1.39
CA VAL A 147 -35.31 -3.76 -2.59
C VAL A 147 -35.40 -2.70 -3.69
N ASP A 148 -36.59 -2.19 -3.99
CA ASP A 148 -36.83 -1.15 -4.99
C ASP A 148 -36.09 0.14 -4.64
N ARG A 149 -36.08 0.52 -3.35
CA ARG A 149 -35.37 1.71 -2.87
C ARG A 149 -33.87 1.62 -3.14
N LEU A 150 -33.19 0.54 -2.76
CA LEU A 150 -31.76 0.39 -3.04
C LEU A 150 -31.47 0.21 -4.53
N ASN A 151 -32.34 -0.51 -5.26
CA ASN A 151 -32.21 -0.64 -6.71
C ASN A 151 -32.36 0.70 -7.44
N SER A 152 -33.09 1.68 -6.89
CA SER A 152 -33.12 3.05 -7.43
C SER A 152 -31.78 3.78 -7.32
N MET A 153 -30.95 3.43 -6.33
CA MET A 153 -29.63 4.02 -6.07
C MET A 153 -28.45 3.17 -6.59
N LYS A 154 -28.71 1.97 -7.10
CA LYS A 154 -27.66 1.01 -7.49
C LYS A 154 -26.66 1.59 -8.50
N GLY A 155 -27.13 2.45 -9.39
CA GLY A 155 -26.29 3.10 -10.39
C GLY A 155 -25.27 4.03 -9.75
N ASP A 156 -25.70 4.82 -8.76
CA ASP A 156 -24.83 5.73 -8.00
C ASP A 156 -23.84 4.96 -7.12
N LEU A 157 -24.31 3.91 -6.43
CA LEU A 157 -23.44 3.04 -5.61
C LEU A 157 -22.35 2.37 -6.45
N ALA A 158 -22.71 1.80 -7.61
CA ALA A 158 -21.76 1.17 -8.52
C ALA A 158 -20.75 2.19 -9.10
N ARG A 159 -21.22 3.38 -9.49
CA ARG A 159 -20.35 4.46 -10.00
C ARG A 159 -19.39 4.97 -8.92
N ALA A 160 -19.88 5.24 -7.72
CA ALA A 160 -19.07 5.71 -6.61
C ALA A 160 -17.98 4.71 -6.23
N ALA A 161 -18.31 3.42 -6.12
CA ALA A 161 -17.33 2.39 -5.86
C ALA A 161 -16.28 2.28 -6.98
N LEU A 162 -16.70 2.37 -8.25
CA LEU A 162 -15.78 2.40 -9.39
C LEU A 162 -14.85 3.63 -9.35
N ILE A 163 -15.36 4.80 -8.97
CA ILE A 163 -14.58 6.03 -8.80
C ILE A 163 -13.53 5.83 -7.70
N SER A 164 -13.90 5.32 -6.52
CA SER A 164 -12.94 5.03 -5.45
C SER A 164 -11.83 4.10 -5.93
N SER A 165 -12.20 2.97 -6.53
CA SER A 165 -11.25 1.99 -7.10
C SER A 165 -10.28 2.61 -8.11
N ARG A 166 -10.77 3.49 -9.00
CA ARG A 166 -9.95 4.19 -10.00
C ARG A 166 -9.04 5.25 -9.40
N LEU A 167 -9.53 6.01 -8.42
CA LEU A 167 -8.73 7.04 -7.74
C LEU A 167 -7.58 6.40 -6.97
N THR A 168 -7.83 5.31 -6.26
CA THR A 168 -6.76 4.63 -5.52
C THR A 168 -5.73 3.98 -6.44
N PHE A 169 -6.16 3.44 -7.59
CA PHE A 169 -5.21 2.98 -8.61
C PHE A 169 -4.32 4.12 -9.15
N ARG A 170 -4.91 5.29 -9.48
CA ARG A 170 -4.15 6.47 -9.90
C ARG A 170 -3.21 6.99 -8.82
N GLN A 171 -3.56 6.85 -7.54
CA GLN A 171 -2.67 7.23 -6.45
C GLN A 171 -1.39 6.38 -6.46
N ALA A 172 -1.48 5.08 -6.77
CA ALA A 172 -0.31 4.24 -6.93
C ALA A 172 0.59 4.69 -8.10
N GLU A 173 0.00 5.08 -9.24
CA GLU A 173 0.73 5.65 -10.39
C GLU A 173 1.40 6.99 -10.03
N ASN A 174 0.71 7.85 -9.28
CA ASN A 174 1.26 9.12 -8.83
C ASN A 174 2.47 8.93 -7.90
N ILE A 175 2.45 7.91 -7.03
CA ILE A 175 3.59 7.56 -6.19
C ILE A 175 4.81 7.23 -7.06
N THR A 176 4.67 6.31 -8.02
CA THR A 176 5.80 5.92 -8.88
C THR A 176 6.26 7.05 -9.79
N SER A 177 5.34 7.85 -10.34
CA SER A 177 5.66 9.05 -11.12
C SER A 177 6.44 10.09 -10.31
N THR A 178 6.06 10.31 -9.04
CA THR A 178 6.81 11.19 -8.13
C THR A 178 8.22 10.68 -7.88
N MET A 179 8.39 9.36 -7.68
CA MET A 179 9.71 8.75 -7.52
C MET A 179 10.55 8.86 -8.80
N SER A 180 9.93 8.76 -9.98
CA SER A 180 10.62 9.00 -11.26
C SER A 180 11.18 10.41 -11.36
N MET A 181 10.42 11.43 -10.94
CA MET A 181 10.90 12.82 -10.90
C MET A 181 12.09 13.00 -9.94
N LEU A 182 12.19 12.18 -8.89
CA LEU A 182 13.31 12.15 -7.96
C LEU A 182 14.47 11.24 -8.43
N GLY A 183 14.35 10.60 -9.59
CA GLY A 183 15.35 9.65 -10.10
C GLY A 183 15.43 8.35 -9.30
N LEU A 184 14.38 7.98 -8.57
CA LEU A 184 14.34 6.79 -7.71
C LEU A 184 13.56 5.65 -8.40
N PRO A 185 14.17 4.47 -8.60
CA PRO A 185 13.44 3.25 -8.94
C PRO A 185 12.40 2.93 -7.87
N ALA A 186 11.14 2.83 -8.27
CA ALA A 186 10.04 2.55 -7.36
C ALA A 186 8.93 1.71 -7.98
N MET A 187 8.25 0.94 -7.12
CA MET A 187 7.06 0.18 -7.46
C MET A 187 6.07 0.15 -6.30
N VAL A 188 4.80 -0.04 -6.62
CA VAL A 188 3.76 -0.32 -5.63
C VAL A 188 3.38 -1.79 -5.73
N VAL A 189 3.49 -2.49 -4.61
CA VAL A 189 3.18 -3.92 -4.49
C VAL A 189 1.90 -4.06 -3.71
N GLY A 190 1.00 -4.92 -4.20
CA GLY A 190 -0.27 -5.26 -3.57
C GLY A 190 -0.20 -6.45 -2.62
N GLU A 191 -1.36 -6.83 -2.11
CA GLU A 191 -1.49 -7.83 -1.05
C GLU A 191 -1.20 -9.27 -1.45
N ASP A 192 -1.11 -9.57 -2.74
CA ASP A 192 -0.84 -10.89 -3.28
C ASP A 192 0.59 -10.98 -3.87
N ASN A 193 1.44 -10.03 -3.46
CA ASN A 193 2.76 -9.75 -4.03
C ASN A 193 2.72 -9.30 -5.49
N ARG A 194 1.54 -8.98 -6.07
CA ARG A 194 1.49 -8.43 -7.42
C ARG A 194 1.99 -7.00 -7.44
N VAL A 195 2.77 -6.69 -8.45
CA VAL A 195 3.16 -5.33 -8.78
C VAL A 195 1.96 -4.66 -9.42
N LEU A 196 1.44 -3.61 -8.78
CA LEU A 196 0.34 -2.81 -9.32
C LEU A 196 0.84 -1.86 -10.40
N VAL A 197 1.97 -1.22 -10.13
CA VAL A 197 2.65 -0.27 -11.01
C VAL A 197 4.12 -0.19 -10.61
N MET A 198 4.99 0.05 -11.58
CA MET A 198 6.40 0.39 -11.37
C MET A 198 6.81 1.47 -12.37
N ASN A 199 7.86 2.22 -12.06
CA ASN A 199 8.43 3.17 -13.01
C ASN A 199 9.57 2.56 -13.83
N ASP A 200 9.94 3.24 -14.92
CA ASP A 200 11.03 2.86 -15.83
C ASP A 200 12.36 2.61 -15.08
N GLY A 201 12.62 3.36 -14.01
CA GLY A 201 13.80 3.18 -13.17
C GLY A 201 13.81 1.81 -12.47
N MET A 202 12.67 1.32 -12.01
CA MET A 202 12.52 -0.03 -11.45
C MET A 202 12.51 -1.10 -12.55
N GLU A 203 11.87 -0.85 -13.68
CA GLU A 203 11.90 -1.77 -14.83
C GLU A 203 13.34 -2.00 -15.33
N GLY A 204 14.16 -0.95 -15.34
CA GLY A 204 15.58 -1.01 -15.68
C GLY A 204 16.46 -1.84 -14.74
N LEU A 205 15.93 -2.28 -13.58
CA LEU A 205 16.64 -3.18 -12.67
C LEU A 205 16.44 -4.67 -13.02
N ALA A 206 15.69 -5.00 -14.07
CA ALA A 206 15.62 -6.35 -14.59
C ALA A 206 17.01 -6.81 -15.10
N PRO A 207 17.41 -8.09 -14.88
CA PRO A 207 16.60 -9.18 -14.34
C PRO A 207 16.61 -9.29 -12.80
N ARG A 208 17.39 -8.46 -12.08
CA ARG A 208 17.57 -8.56 -10.61
C ARG A 208 16.28 -8.35 -9.84
N ILE A 209 15.45 -7.41 -10.31
CA ILE A 209 14.11 -7.14 -9.81
C ILE A 209 13.18 -7.13 -11.01
N ARG A 210 12.11 -7.93 -10.98
CA ARG A 210 11.18 -8.07 -12.11
C ARG A 210 9.80 -8.52 -11.65
N THR A 211 8.85 -8.47 -12.58
CA THR A 211 7.57 -9.18 -12.47
C THR A 211 7.69 -10.58 -13.05
N GLY A 212 7.39 -11.59 -12.24
CA GLY A 212 7.22 -12.98 -12.66
C GLY A 212 5.78 -13.30 -13.10
N ALA A 213 5.42 -14.58 -13.05
CA ALA A 213 4.08 -15.05 -13.42
C ALA A 213 2.97 -14.31 -12.65
N ALA A 214 1.88 -13.99 -13.34
CA ALA A 214 0.74 -13.23 -12.80
C ALA A 214 1.12 -11.87 -12.18
N ASN A 215 2.15 -11.20 -12.72
CA ASN A 215 2.68 -9.91 -12.29
C ASN A 215 3.23 -9.88 -10.85
N LYS A 216 3.61 -11.03 -10.28
CA LYS A 216 4.18 -11.08 -8.93
C LYS A 216 5.60 -10.56 -8.89
N LEU A 217 5.94 -9.79 -7.86
CA LEU A 217 7.32 -9.38 -7.59
C LEU A 217 8.22 -10.61 -7.47
N SER A 218 9.34 -10.58 -8.18
CA SER A 218 10.37 -11.62 -8.15
C SER A 218 11.75 -10.97 -8.20
N LEU A 219 12.62 -11.42 -7.31
CA LEU A 219 14.02 -11.07 -7.31
C LEU A 219 14.86 -12.26 -7.78
N GLU A 220 15.91 -11.98 -8.54
CA GLU A 220 16.81 -13.00 -9.07
C GLU A 220 17.59 -13.74 -7.97
N ASN A 221 18.00 -13.01 -6.92
CA ASN A 221 18.66 -13.61 -5.76
C ASN A 221 17.62 -14.31 -4.87
N PRO A 222 17.67 -15.65 -4.71
CA PRO A 222 16.64 -16.39 -3.96
C PRO A 222 16.58 -16.02 -2.49
N ALA A 223 17.72 -15.72 -1.86
CA ALA A 223 17.77 -15.35 -0.43
C ALA A 223 17.11 -13.99 -0.21
N VAL A 224 17.43 -13.01 -1.07
CA VAL A 224 16.80 -11.67 -0.99
C VAL A 224 15.32 -11.74 -1.36
N ASN A 225 14.94 -12.57 -2.34
CA ASN A 225 13.54 -12.83 -2.67
C ASN A 225 12.75 -13.32 -1.46
N THR A 226 13.26 -14.31 -0.73
CA THR A 226 12.63 -14.81 0.50
C THR A 226 12.51 -13.72 1.57
N LEU A 227 13.54 -12.89 1.77
CA LEU A 227 13.49 -11.78 2.73
C LEU A 227 12.43 -10.75 2.35
N VAL A 228 12.35 -10.35 1.06
CA VAL A 228 11.37 -9.38 0.58
C VAL A 228 9.94 -9.90 0.73
N LEU A 229 9.70 -11.17 0.35
CA LEU A 229 8.37 -11.77 0.50
C LEU A 229 7.98 -11.91 1.98
N GLY A 230 8.90 -12.33 2.85
CA GLY A 230 8.66 -12.39 4.30
C GLY A 230 8.37 -11.01 4.90
N ALA A 231 9.08 -9.97 4.47
CA ALA A 231 8.82 -8.59 4.88
C ALA A 231 7.44 -8.10 4.43
N LEU A 232 7.03 -8.41 3.20
CA LEU A 232 5.68 -8.11 2.72
C LEU A 232 4.61 -8.87 3.51
N ASP A 233 4.86 -10.13 3.87
CA ASP A 233 3.98 -10.91 4.74
C ASP A 233 3.84 -10.27 6.13
N GLU A 234 4.94 -9.85 6.75
CA GLU A 234 4.90 -9.13 8.03
C GLU A 234 4.07 -7.84 7.95
N LEU A 235 4.21 -7.07 6.86
CA LEU A 235 3.43 -5.85 6.63
C LEU A 235 1.92 -6.12 6.50
N ARG A 236 1.51 -7.33 6.10
CA ARG A 236 0.08 -7.70 6.00
C ARG A 236 -0.59 -7.91 7.35
N VAL A 237 0.15 -8.45 8.32
CA VAL A 237 -0.38 -8.84 9.64
C VAL A 237 -0.05 -7.86 10.76
N ALA A 238 0.91 -6.95 10.56
CA ALA A 238 1.34 -6.03 11.60
C ALA A 238 0.27 -4.97 11.95
N GLU A 239 -0.05 -4.83 13.24
CA GLU A 239 -0.86 -3.71 13.76
C GLU A 239 -0.15 -2.35 13.61
N THR A 240 1.18 -2.35 13.64
CA THR A 240 2.01 -1.18 13.39
C THR A 240 3.00 -1.46 12.27
N ALA A 241 2.67 -0.98 11.07
CA ALA A 241 3.51 -1.18 9.91
C ALA A 241 4.80 -0.34 10.02
N LYS A 242 5.96 -1.01 9.95
CA LYS A 242 7.29 -0.37 10.01
C LYS A 242 7.96 -0.42 8.65
N VAL A 243 8.75 0.60 8.34
CA VAL A 243 9.62 0.58 7.17
C VAL A 243 10.67 -0.52 7.36
N GLN A 244 10.81 -1.38 6.35
CA GLN A 244 11.85 -2.41 6.32
C GLN A 244 12.88 -2.06 5.24
N SER A 245 14.15 -2.39 5.47
CA SER A 245 15.24 -2.15 4.50
C SER A 245 16.02 -3.44 4.30
N ILE A 246 16.08 -3.91 3.06
CA ILE A 246 16.69 -5.19 2.70
C ILE A 246 17.83 -4.92 1.71
N PRO A 247 19.07 -5.31 2.04
CA PRO A 247 20.19 -5.15 1.12
C PRO A 247 20.08 -6.14 -0.04
N LEU A 248 20.27 -5.64 -1.25
CA LEU A 248 20.47 -6.43 -2.46
C LEU A 248 21.94 -6.33 -2.86
N PRO A 249 22.73 -7.41 -2.76
CA PRO A 249 24.16 -7.39 -3.04
C PRO A 249 24.49 -6.90 -4.46
N ALA A 250 25.70 -6.36 -4.62
CA ALA A 250 26.27 -6.06 -5.93
C ALA A 250 26.47 -7.34 -6.74
N VAL A 251 26.33 -7.23 -8.06
CA VAL A 251 26.62 -8.32 -9.02
C VAL A 251 27.44 -7.69 -10.12
N GLU A 252 28.61 -8.24 -10.46
CA GLU A 252 29.60 -7.77 -11.45
C GLU A 252 29.43 -6.30 -11.90
N ASP A 253 28.56 -6.02 -12.88
CA ASP A 253 28.37 -4.71 -13.51
C ASP A 253 27.27 -3.82 -12.88
N GLN A 254 26.71 -4.21 -11.73
CA GLN A 254 25.62 -3.50 -11.07
C GLN A 254 25.86 -3.26 -9.58
N PRO A 255 25.62 -2.03 -9.08
CA PRO A 255 25.89 -1.68 -7.70
C PRO A 255 24.98 -2.44 -6.73
N ALA A 256 25.44 -2.56 -5.49
CA ALA A 256 24.59 -2.98 -4.38
C ALA A 256 23.44 -1.97 -4.21
N LEU A 257 22.25 -2.46 -3.88
CA LEU A 257 21.07 -1.62 -3.62
C LEU A 257 20.56 -1.88 -2.20
N ILE A 258 19.82 -0.93 -1.65
CA ILE A 258 18.93 -1.14 -0.51
C ILE A 258 17.50 -1.02 -1.03
N LEU A 259 16.70 -2.04 -0.75
CA LEU A 259 15.27 -2.05 -1.01
C LEU A 259 14.56 -1.56 0.24
N HIS A 260 13.98 -0.37 0.18
CA HIS A 260 13.13 0.16 1.22
C HIS A 260 11.68 -0.22 0.95
N LEU A 261 11.08 -0.97 1.86
CA LEU A 261 9.67 -1.34 1.83
C LEU A 261 8.93 -0.38 2.77
N LEU A 262 8.24 0.60 2.20
CA LEU A 262 7.44 1.56 2.93
C LEU A 262 5.99 1.10 2.93
N PRO A 263 5.37 0.85 4.09
CA PRO A 263 3.97 0.46 4.11
C PRO A 263 3.08 1.60 3.65
N VAL A 264 2.13 1.29 2.76
CA VAL A 264 1.04 2.21 2.45
C VAL A 264 0.08 2.14 3.63
N ARG A 265 0.02 3.23 4.42
CA ARG A 265 -0.89 3.27 5.58
C ARG A 265 -2.32 3.12 5.08
N ARG A 266 -2.92 1.97 5.38
CA ARG A 266 -4.35 1.78 5.22
C ARG A 266 -5.03 2.55 6.32
N ASN A 267 -5.84 3.53 5.95
CA ASN A 267 -6.95 3.81 6.83
C ASN A 267 -7.83 2.55 6.79
N ALA A 268 -8.35 2.06 7.93
CA ALA A 268 -9.23 0.89 7.95
C ALA A 268 -10.50 1.06 7.07
N ARG A 269 -10.70 2.29 6.57
CA ARG A 269 -11.78 2.75 5.72
C ARG A 269 -11.42 2.80 4.22
N ASP A 270 -10.23 2.33 3.82
CA ASP A 270 -9.79 2.32 2.42
C ASP A 270 -9.69 0.89 1.87
N ILE A 271 -10.85 0.25 1.72
CA ILE A 271 -10.97 -1.12 1.15
C ILE A 271 -10.74 -1.16 -0.37
N PHE A 272 -10.64 0.02 -0.98
CA PHE A 272 -10.32 0.18 -2.40
C PHE A 272 -8.81 0.29 -2.63
N SER A 273 -8.02 0.52 -1.56
CA SER A 273 -6.57 0.53 -1.62
C SER A 273 -5.99 -0.85 -1.79
N ARG A 274 -5.47 -1.07 -3.00
CA ARG A 274 -4.81 -2.31 -3.40
C ARG A 274 -3.32 -2.32 -3.05
N GLY A 275 -2.75 -1.19 -2.63
CA GLY A 275 -1.33 -1.04 -2.31
C GLY A 275 -1.01 -1.53 -0.91
N LEU A 276 -0.13 -2.52 -0.78
CA LEU A 276 0.44 -2.96 0.49
C LEU A 276 1.67 -2.12 0.86
N ALA A 277 2.59 -1.97 -0.08
CA ALA A 277 3.85 -1.29 0.15
C ALA A 277 4.36 -0.58 -1.11
N VAL A 278 5.08 0.52 -0.90
CA VAL A 278 5.94 1.13 -1.89
C VAL A 278 7.34 0.54 -1.69
N VAL A 279 7.90 -0.06 -2.73
CA VAL A 279 9.28 -0.53 -2.74
C VAL A 279 10.12 0.47 -3.50
N ILE A 280 11.13 1.03 -2.85
CA ILE A 280 12.10 1.96 -3.44
C ILE A 280 13.47 1.30 -3.42
N ALA A 281 14.17 1.29 -4.55
CA ALA A 281 15.55 0.82 -4.59
C ALA A 281 16.51 2.00 -4.61
N THR A 282 17.40 2.08 -3.62
CA THR A 282 18.45 3.09 -3.55
C THR A 282 19.82 2.42 -3.70
N PRO A 283 20.72 2.92 -4.55
CA PRO A 283 22.03 2.34 -4.66
C PRO A 283 22.91 2.64 -3.44
N VAL A 284 23.58 1.61 -2.93
CA VAL A 284 24.59 1.69 -1.88
C VAL A 284 25.90 2.16 -2.51
N GLY A 285 26.44 3.26 -2.01
CA GLY A 285 27.76 3.76 -2.45
C GLY A 285 27.74 4.60 -3.74
N LEU A 286 26.56 5.01 -4.24
CA LEU A 286 26.45 5.98 -5.34
C LEU A 286 26.35 7.45 -4.88
N ALA A 287 26.58 7.74 -3.60
CA ALA A 287 27.22 8.99 -3.25
C ALA A 287 28.68 8.87 -3.73
N GLY A 288 28.90 9.06 -5.03
CA GLY A 288 30.24 9.24 -5.56
C GLY A 288 30.94 10.36 -4.77
N PRO A 289 32.29 10.41 -4.82
CA PRO A 289 33.05 11.43 -4.11
C PRO A 289 32.39 12.82 -4.29
N PRO A 290 32.16 13.58 -3.20
CA PRO A 290 31.47 14.86 -3.28
C PRO A 290 32.17 15.79 -4.28
N ASP A 291 31.37 16.56 -5.03
CA ASP A 291 31.90 17.49 -6.03
C ASP A 291 32.88 18.45 -5.35
N LEU A 292 34.07 18.62 -5.94
CA LEU A 292 35.09 19.53 -5.45
C LEU A 292 34.55 20.96 -5.29
N ARG A 293 33.61 21.39 -6.14
CA ARG A 293 32.96 22.71 -6.04
C ARG A 293 32.06 22.82 -4.80
N VAL A 294 31.30 21.76 -4.50
CA VAL A 294 30.46 21.69 -3.30
C VAL A 294 31.32 21.67 -2.04
N LEU A 295 32.38 20.87 -2.03
CA LEU A 295 33.35 20.83 -0.92
C LEU A 295 34.02 22.19 -0.68
N SER A 296 34.41 22.88 -1.76
CA SER A 296 35.05 24.19 -1.66
C SER A 296 34.05 25.26 -1.19
N GLY A 297 32.81 25.21 -1.65
CA GLY A 297 31.78 26.21 -1.31
C GLY A 297 31.16 26.04 0.08
N LEU A 298 31.04 24.82 0.60
CA LEU A 298 30.43 24.57 1.91
C LEU A 298 31.42 24.70 3.09
N PHE A 299 32.71 24.47 2.84
CA PHE A 299 33.72 24.39 3.90
C PHE A 299 34.96 25.27 3.63
N ASP A 300 34.89 26.17 2.65
CA ASP A 300 36.01 27.04 2.25
C ASP A 300 37.32 26.28 2.00
N LEU A 301 37.22 25.05 1.47
CA LEU A 301 38.38 24.23 1.15
C LEU A 301 39.07 24.79 -0.09
N THR A 302 40.41 24.84 -0.05
CA THR A 302 41.21 25.14 -1.25
C THR A 302 41.13 23.96 -2.25
N PRO A 303 41.45 24.18 -3.54
CA PRO A 303 41.44 23.10 -4.53
C PRO A 303 42.36 21.91 -4.20
N GLY A 304 43.42 22.12 -3.41
CA GLY A 304 44.29 21.05 -2.92
C GLY A 304 43.65 20.26 -1.76
N GLU A 305 43.04 20.97 -0.82
CA GLU A 305 42.32 20.37 0.32
C GLU A 305 41.09 19.59 -0.13
N ALA A 306 40.30 20.14 -1.08
CA ALA A 306 39.14 19.48 -1.64
C ALA A 306 39.51 18.16 -2.34
N ARG A 307 40.64 18.12 -3.06
CA ARG A 307 41.16 16.89 -3.68
C ARG A 307 41.50 15.82 -2.64
N VAL A 308 42.20 16.19 -1.57
CA VAL A 308 42.51 15.24 -0.47
C VAL A 308 41.24 14.79 0.24
N ALA A 309 40.32 15.70 0.59
CA ALA A 309 39.06 15.37 1.27
C ALA A 309 38.22 14.39 0.44
N ARG A 310 38.20 14.57 -0.89
CA ARG A 310 37.51 13.70 -1.83
C ARG A 310 38.07 12.29 -1.84
N GLU A 311 39.39 12.12 -1.95
CA GLU A 311 40.01 10.77 -1.92
C GLU A 311 39.87 10.10 -0.54
N LEU A 312 39.78 10.86 0.55
CA LEU A 312 39.51 10.31 1.88
C LEU A 312 38.04 9.90 2.06
N SER A 313 37.11 10.55 1.37
CA SER A 313 35.68 10.23 1.41
C SER A 313 35.35 8.88 0.75
N SER A 314 36.18 8.41 -0.18
CA SER A 314 36.06 7.09 -0.81
C SER A 314 36.69 5.96 0.04
N GLY A 315 37.18 6.27 1.25
CA GLY A 315 37.73 5.28 2.18
C GLY A 315 39.22 4.97 2.00
N ALA A 316 39.94 5.74 1.18
CA ALA A 316 41.39 5.55 1.02
C ALA A 316 42.17 5.87 2.31
N ASN A 317 43.28 5.15 2.55
CA ASN A 317 44.24 5.50 3.59
C ASN A 317 45.20 6.61 3.13
N LEU A 318 45.90 7.25 4.07
CA LEU A 318 46.72 8.44 3.78
C LEU A 318 47.86 8.16 2.80
N GLU A 319 48.43 6.96 2.87
CA GLU A 319 49.49 6.49 1.99
C GLU A 319 49.00 6.37 0.54
N THR A 320 47.79 5.83 0.35
CA THR A 320 47.14 5.70 -0.96
C THR A 320 46.80 7.08 -1.53
N VAL A 321 46.32 8.01 -0.70
CA VAL A 321 46.03 9.39 -1.12
C VAL A 321 47.31 10.12 -1.54
N ALA A 322 48.40 9.93 -0.81
CA ALA A 322 49.71 10.50 -1.14
C ALA A 322 50.19 10.04 -2.52
N VAL A 323 50.14 8.74 -2.78
CA VAL A 323 50.51 8.16 -4.08
C VAL A 323 49.58 8.65 -5.20
N THR A 324 48.27 8.60 -4.97
CA THR A 324 47.24 8.95 -5.98
C THR A 324 47.33 10.41 -6.42
N LEU A 325 47.62 11.32 -5.48
CA LEU A 325 47.69 12.76 -5.75
C LEU A 325 49.12 13.26 -6.05
N GLY A 326 50.13 12.37 -6.06
CA GLY A 326 51.53 12.75 -6.24
C GLY A 326 52.07 13.66 -5.14
N LEU A 327 51.59 13.49 -3.91
CA LEU A 327 51.96 14.29 -2.73
C LEU A 327 52.81 13.48 -1.76
N SER A 328 53.61 14.16 -0.93
CA SER A 328 54.26 13.49 0.20
C SER A 328 53.24 13.18 1.31
N LEU A 329 53.46 12.10 2.07
CA LEU A 329 52.60 11.73 3.20
C LEU A 329 52.48 12.87 4.23
N GLU A 330 53.56 13.62 4.43
CA GLU A 330 53.59 14.79 5.31
C GLU A 330 52.71 15.94 4.80
N THR A 331 52.65 16.13 3.47
CA THR A 331 51.75 17.10 2.83
C THR A 331 50.29 16.70 3.02
N VAL A 332 49.97 15.42 2.81
CA VAL A 332 48.61 14.89 3.04
C VAL A 332 48.20 15.05 4.51
N ARG A 333 49.09 14.76 5.47
CA ARG A 333 48.83 14.99 6.91
C ARG A 333 48.60 16.46 7.23
N THR A 334 49.32 17.37 6.57
CA THR A 334 49.14 18.82 6.73
C THR A 334 47.79 19.28 6.20
N TYR A 335 47.40 18.82 5.00
CA TYR A 335 46.07 19.10 4.44
C TYR A 335 44.95 18.50 5.29
N LEU A 336 45.12 17.28 5.81
CA LEU A 336 44.15 16.65 6.71
C LEU A 336 43.87 17.49 7.96
N LYS A 337 44.91 18.03 8.60
CA LYS A 337 44.75 18.93 9.77
C LYS A 337 43.95 20.18 9.42
N ARG A 338 44.19 20.77 8.25
CA ARG A 338 43.46 21.96 7.77
C ARG A 338 42.01 21.63 7.42
N ILE A 339 41.77 20.49 6.80
CA ILE A 339 40.43 19.99 6.50
C ILE A 339 39.66 19.82 7.80
N PHE A 340 40.20 19.09 8.79
CA PHE A 340 39.58 18.92 10.11
C PHE A 340 39.22 20.25 10.77
N PHE A 341 40.12 21.23 10.72
CA PHE A 341 39.85 22.56 11.24
C PHE A 341 38.67 23.24 10.53
N LYS A 342 38.64 23.19 9.19
CA LYS A 342 37.60 23.84 8.37
C LYS A 342 36.25 23.11 8.39
N THR A 343 36.25 21.79 8.56
CA THR A 343 35.03 20.97 8.60
C THR A 343 34.52 20.71 10.02
N GLY A 344 35.24 21.18 11.05
CA GLY A 344 34.88 20.97 12.45
C GLY A 344 34.98 19.51 12.93
N THR A 345 35.71 18.66 12.20
CA THR A 345 35.89 17.23 12.52
C THR A 345 37.24 16.98 13.19
N ARG A 346 37.39 15.87 13.90
CA ARG A 346 38.63 15.53 14.62
C ARG A 346 39.23 14.21 14.21
N ARG A 347 38.45 13.35 13.53
CA ARG A 347 38.87 12.02 13.08
C ARG A 347 38.52 11.80 11.62
N GLN A 348 39.29 10.96 10.94
CA GLN A 348 39.04 10.63 9.53
C GLN A 348 37.63 10.02 9.35
N ALA A 349 37.19 9.14 10.26
CA ALA A 349 35.84 8.57 10.21
C ALA A 349 34.73 9.61 10.34
N GLU A 350 34.93 10.64 11.18
CA GLU A 350 33.97 11.75 11.33
C GLU A 350 33.91 12.60 10.05
N LEU A 351 35.07 12.85 9.42
CA LEU A 351 35.14 13.50 8.12
C LEU A 351 34.44 12.68 7.03
N THR A 352 34.71 11.37 6.93
CA THR A 352 34.07 10.50 5.95
C THR A 352 32.55 10.47 6.12
N HIS A 353 32.06 10.44 7.36
CA HIS A 353 30.63 10.51 7.66
C HIS A 353 30.01 11.87 7.33
N LEU A 354 30.71 12.97 7.58
CA LEU A 354 30.25 14.31 7.18
C LEU A 354 30.14 14.43 5.65
N LEU A 355 31.10 13.87 4.93
CA LEU A 355 31.20 13.97 3.49
C LEU A 355 30.27 13.00 2.74
N SER A 356 29.94 11.84 3.31
CA SER A 356 29.01 10.88 2.69
C SER A 356 27.57 11.42 2.61
N GLY A 357 27.20 12.35 3.49
CA GLY A 357 25.91 13.05 3.44
C GLY A 357 25.81 14.11 2.33
N LEU A 358 26.91 14.43 1.64
CA LEU A 358 27.00 15.46 0.59
C LEU A 358 27.04 14.86 -0.83
N GLY A 359 26.61 13.61 -0.98
CA GLY A 359 26.59 12.90 -2.26
C GLY A 359 25.85 13.66 -3.37
N ARG A 360 26.36 13.54 -4.61
CA ARG A 360 25.91 14.19 -5.86
C ARG A 360 24.66 15.10 -5.74
N VAL A 361 24.88 16.41 -5.72
CA VAL A 361 23.85 17.35 -6.19
C VAL A 361 23.80 17.21 -7.70
N ALA A 362 22.77 16.53 -8.22
CA ALA A 362 22.48 16.52 -9.65
C ALA A 362 22.09 17.95 -10.06
N ALA A 363 22.79 18.47 -11.08
CA ALA A 363 22.40 19.67 -11.81
C ALA A 363 21.37 19.32 -12.89
#